data_AF-A0A833DC79-F1
#
_entry.id   AF-A0A833DC79-F1
#
_cell.length_a   1.000
_cell.length_b   1.000
_cell.length_c   1.000
_cell.angle_alpha   90.00
_cell.angle_beta   90.00
_cell.angle_gamma   90.00
#
_symmetry.space_group_name_H-M   'P 1'
#
loop_
_entity.id
_entity.type
_entity.pdbx_description
1 polymer ?
#
loop_
_entity_poly.entity_id
_entity_poly.type
_entity_poly.pdbx_seq_one_letter_code
_entity_poly.pdbx_strand_id
1 'polypeptide(L)'
;MKKNEPPYQLKHYLNAINHEKVDLMAGEDEFWEKKYPAYIVNKALSAFPDTLLYVNEMNRLHHLDKRLQFQFFLNSIRSKKRFSKWLRSSKIKNLEYVKEYYGYNNEKARQAIDILDDEKIEYIKRIINRGGKYGRVGVDSRLDARGDVE
;
A
#
# COMPACT_ATOMS: atom_id res chain seq x y z
N MET A 1 8.56 -31.23 -5.68
CA MET A 1 7.42 -31.27 -4.73
C MET A 1 6.86 -29.86 -4.61
N LYS A 2 5.60 -29.63 -5.03
CA LYS A 2 4.95 -28.32 -4.86
C LYS A 2 4.83 -28.09 -3.36
N LYS A 3 5.47 -27.03 -2.84
CA LYS A 3 5.33 -26.62 -1.43
C LYS A 3 3.84 -26.55 -1.10
N ASN A 4 3.44 -27.14 0.04
CA ASN A 4 2.08 -26.99 0.58
C ASN A 4 1.80 -25.49 0.72
N GLU A 5 1.02 -24.98 -0.20
CA GLU A 5 0.76 -23.56 -0.34
C GLU A 5 -0.38 -23.19 0.61
N PRO A 6 -0.22 -22.16 1.48
CA PRO A 6 -1.29 -21.80 2.39
C PRO A 6 -2.58 -21.47 1.61
N PRO A 7 -3.74 -22.03 1.97
CA PRO A 7 -5.00 -21.71 1.29
C PRO A 7 -5.38 -20.24 1.52
N TYR A 8 -6.27 -19.71 0.67
CA TYR A 8 -6.84 -18.35 0.78
C TYR A 8 -5.84 -17.17 0.66
N GLN A 9 -4.68 -17.38 0.04
CA GLN A 9 -3.77 -16.28 -0.30
C GLN A 9 -4.35 -15.36 -1.39
N LEU A 10 -3.96 -14.08 -1.33
CA LEU A 10 -4.30 -13.04 -2.32
C LEU A 10 -4.07 -13.50 -3.77
N LYS A 11 -2.96 -14.21 -4.02
CA LYS A 11 -2.60 -14.68 -5.36
C LYS A 11 -3.63 -15.62 -5.98
N HIS A 12 -4.33 -16.42 -5.18
CA HIS A 12 -5.41 -17.29 -5.69
C HIS A 12 -6.57 -16.44 -6.21
N TYR A 13 -7.02 -15.44 -5.44
CA TYR A 13 -8.08 -14.52 -5.88
C TYR A 13 -7.68 -13.73 -7.12
N LEU A 14 -6.45 -13.21 -7.17
CA LEU A 14 -5.97 -12.44 -8.32
C LEU A 14 -5.83 -13.31 -9.57
N ASN A 15 -5.40 -14.57 -9.44
CA ASN A 15 -5.31 -15.50 -10.56
C ASN A 15 -6.70 -15.93 -11.04
N ALA A 16 -7.63 -16.20 -10.12
CA ALA A 16 -9.02 -16.49 -10.44
C ALA A 16 -9.67 -15.35 -11.23
N ILE A 17 -9.51 -14.10 -10.78
CA ILE A 17 -10.05 -12.92 -11.47
C ILE A 17 -9.33 -12.67 -12.80
N ASN A 18 -8.00 -12.70 -12.84
CA ASN A 18 -7.27 -12.24 -14.02
C ASN A 18 -7.09 -13.32 -15.09
N HIS A 19 -6.88 -14.57 -14.72
CA HIS A 19 -6.44 -15.61 -15.67
C HIS A 19 -7.40 -16.78 -15.75
N GLU A 20 -7.65 -17.45 -14.63
CA GLU A 20 -8.31 -18.76 -14.60
C GLU A 20 -9.83 -18.65 -14.80
N LYS A 21 -10.44 -17.53 -14.40
CA LYS A 21 -11.89 -17.32 -14.47
C LYS A 21 -12.69 -18.38 -13.73
N VAL A 22 -12.14 -18.83 -12.61
CA VAL A 22 -12.78 -19.79 -11.71
C VAL A 22 -13.43 -19.05 -10.55
N ASP A 23 -14.66 -19.41 -10.25
CA ASP A 23 -15.36 -18.90 -9.08
C ASP A 23 -14.89 -19.64 -7.82
N LEU A 24 -14.09 -18.96 -7.00
CA LEU A 24 -13.58 -19.51 -5.73
C LEU A 24 -14.62 -19.50 -4.62
N MET A 25 -15.72 -18.76 -4.77
CA MET A 25 -16.75 -18.57 -3.74
C MET A 25 -18.06 -19.30 -4.06
N ALA A 26 -18.07 -20.15 -5.09
CA ALA A 26 -19.21 -20.99 -5.44
C ALA A 26 -19.38 -22.23 -4.55
N GLY A 27 -18.31 -22.68 -3.89
CA GLY A 27 -18.32 -23.89 -3.06
C GLY A 27 -18.92 -23.69 -1.67
N GLU A 28 -19.01 -24.78 -0.90
CA GLU A 28 -19.50 -24.80 0.49
C GLU A 28 -18.55 -24.13 1.50
N ASP A 29 -17.36 -23.72 1.05
CA ASP A 29 -16.31 -23.17 1.90
C ASP A 29 -16.45 -21.64 2.09
N GLU A 30 -17.12 -21.25 3.18
CA GLU A 30 -17.32 -19.85 3.57
C GLU A 30 -16.03 -19.08 3.87
N PHE A 31 -14.88 -19.74 4.04
CA PHE A 31 -13.64 -19.05 4.39
C PHE A 31 -13.10 -18.22 3.22
N TRP A 32 -13.43 -18.56 1.98
CA TRP A 32 -13.05 -17.78 0.79
C TRP A 32 -13.65 -16.37 0.85
N GLU A 33 -14.93 -16.26 1.18
CA GLU A 33 -15.59 -14.97 1.30
C GLU A 33 -15.06 -14.18 2.51
N LYS A 34 -14.94 -14.83 3.67
CA LYS A 34 -14.46 -14.17 4.90
C LYS A 34 -13.05 -13.59 4.72
N LYS A 35 -12.16 -14.33 4.07
CA LYS A 35 -10.76 -13.94 3.86
C LYS A 35 -10.51 -13.09 2.61
N TYR A 36 -11.54 -12.79 1.81
CA TYR A 36 -11.38 -11.97 0.61
C TYR A 36 -10.93 -10.53 0.94
N PRO A 37 -9.73 -10.11 0.49
CA PRO A 37 -9.21 -8.78 0.79
C PRO A 37 -9.63 -7.78 -0.30
N ALA A 38 -10.89 -7.35 -0.28
CA ALA A 38 -11.50 -6.46 -1.28
C ALA A 38 -10.64 -5.24 -1.65
N TYR A 39 -10.19 -4.47 -0.64
CA TYR A 39 -9.34 -3.30 -0.86
C TYR A 39 -8.03 -3.62 -1.59
N ILE A 40 -7.39 -4.74 -1.22
CA ILE A 40 -6.11 -5.14 -1.82
C ILE A 40 -6.29 -5.60 -3.26
N VAL A 41 -7.40 -6.28 -3.57
CA VAL A 41 -7.76 -6.67 -4.94
C VAL A 41 -8.04 -5.44 -5.79
N ASN A 42 -8.84 -4.48 -5.30
CA ASN A 42 -9.09 -3.21 -6.00
C ASN A 42 -7.79 -2.48 -6.30
N LYS A 43 -6.89 -2.38 -5.31
CA LYS A 43 -5.59 -1.72 -5.46
C LYS A 43 -4.65 -2.44 -6.43
N ALA A 44 -4.71 -3.77 -6.49
CA ALA A 44 -3.92 -4.53 -7.47
C ALA A 44 -4.45 -4.31 -8.89
N LEU A 45 -5.77 -4.24 -9.06
CA LEU A 45 -6.41 -4.02 -10.35
C LEU A 45 -6.36 -2.55 -10.81
N SER A 46 -6.25 -1.58 -9.90
CA SER A 46 -6.15 -0.15 -10.28
C SER A 46 -4.87 0.19 -11.02
N ALA A 47 -3.85 -0.68 -10.97
CA ALA A 47 -2.59 -0.47 -11.67
C ALA A 47 -2.72 -0.61 -13.20
N PHE A 48 -3.82 -1.20 -13.70
CA PHE A 48 -4.02 -1.41 -15.13
C PHE A 48 -5.14 -0.51 -15.67
N PRO A 49 -4.91 0.18 -16.80
CA PRO A 49 -5.89 1.11 -17.37
C PRO A 49 -7.16 0.42 -17.88
N ASP A 50 -7.08 -0.85 -18.28
CA ASP A 50 -8.24 -1.64 -18.72
C ASP A 50 -9.19 -2.00 -17.58
N THR A 51 -8.69 -2.09 -16.34
CA THR A 51 -9.48 -2.43 -15.15
C THR A 51 -9.82 -1.23 -14.28
N LEU A 52 -9.26 -0.06 -14.57
CA LEU A 52 -9.37 1.14 -13.74
C LEU A 52 -10.82 1.60 -13.53
N LEU A 53 -11.63 1.60 -14.59
CA LEU A 53 -13.03 2.03 -14.51
C LEU A 53 -13.86 1.11 -13.62
N TYR A 54 -13.69 -0.21 -13.77
CA TYR A 54 -14.38 -1.21 -12.93
C TYR A 54 -13.99 -1.07 -11.46
N VAL A 55 -12.71 -0.81 -11.18
CA VAL A 55 -12.23 -0.57 -9.81
C VAL A 55 -12.81 0.72 -9.22
N ASN A 56 -12.95 1.77 -10.01
CA ASN A 56 -13.54 3.03 -9.55
C ASN A 56 -15.00 2.84 -9.09
N GLU A 57 -15.80 2.09 -9.85
CA GLU A 57 -17.17 1.77 -9.44
C GLU A 57 -17.21 0.91 -8.17
N MET A 58 -16.34 -0.08 -8.05
CA MET A 58 -16.25 -0.90 -6.82
C MET A 58 -15.75 -0.11 -5.60
N ASN A 59 -14.92 0.91 -5.80
CA ASN A 59 -14.53 1.81 -4.71
C ASN A 59 -15.70 2.67 -4.22
N ARG A 60 -16.59 3.11 -5.12
CA ARG A 60 -17.84 3.79 -4.74
C ARG A 60 -18.78 2.85 -3.99
N LEU A 61 -18.84 1.60 -4.42
CA LEU A 61 -19.71 0.55 -3.88
C LEU A 61 -19.01 -0.39 -2.87
N HIS A 62 -18.14 0.17 -2.03
CA HIS A 62 -17.33 -0.60 -1.07
C HIS A 62 -18.14 -1.33 0.02
N HIS A 63 -19.40 -0.92 0.24
CA HIS A 63 -20.31 -1.51 1.22
C HIS A 63 -20.95 -2.82 0.74
N LEU A 64 -20.80 -3.17 -0.54
CA LEU A 64 -21.35 -4.40 -1.10
C LEU A 64 -20.67 -5.62 -0.48
N ASP A 65 -21.38 -6.74 -0.53
CA ASP A 65 -20.85 -8.00 -0.04
C ASP A 65 -19.60 -8.44 -0.82
N LYS A 66 -18.69 -9.15 -0.14
CA LYS A 66 -17.39 -9.54 -0.69
C LYS A 66 -17.55 -10.48 -1.87
N ARG A 67 -18.50 -11.41 -1.81
CA ARG A 67 -18.84 -12.28 -2.95
C ARG A 67 -19.33 -11.49 -4.14
N LEU A 68 -20.16 -10.47 -3.95
CA LEU A 68 -20.65 -9.66 -5.06
C LEU A 68 -19.53 -8.87 -5.72
N GLN A 69 -18.62 -8.27 -4.93
CA GLN A 69 -17.44 -7.59 -5.45
C GLN A 69 -16.54 -8.55 -6.25
N PHE A 70 -16.30 -9.76 -5.74
CA PHE A 70 -15.51 -10.78 -6.42
C PHE A 70 -16.17 -11.21 -7.75
N GLN A 71 -17.47 -11.50 -7.74
CA GLN A 71 -18.24 -11.88 -8.93
C GLN A 71 -18.23 -10.79 -9.99
N PHE A 72 -18.38 -9.54 -9.59
CA PHE A 72 -18.33 -8.41 -10.52
C PHE A 72 -16.99 -8.39 -11.27
N PHE A 73 -15.87 -8.51 -10.56
CA PHE A 73 -14.55 -8.54 -11.20
C PHE A 73 -14.32 -9.81 -12.03
N LEU A 74 -14.80 -10.95 -11.55
CA LEU A 74 -14.68 -12.23 -12.25
C LEU A 74 -15.34 -12.17 -13.63
N ASN A 75 -16.54 -11.60 -13.70
CA ASN A 75 -17.35 -11.55 -14.93
C ASN A 75 -17.02 -10.35 -15.81
N SER A 76 -16.67 -9.19 -15.23
CA SER A 76 -16.46 -7.95 -16.01
C SER A 76 -15.07 -7.86 -16.63
N ILE A 77 -14.04 -8.37 -15.94
CA ILE A 77 -12.65 -8.24 -16.40
C ILE A 77 -12.36 -9.32 -17.46
N ARG A 78 -11.65 -8.99 -18.54
CA ARG A 78 -11.19 -10.02 -19.50
C ARG A 78 -10.02 -10.84 -18.94
N SER A 79 -9.95 -12.13 -19.31
CA SER A 79 -8.80 -12.98 -18.97
C SER A 79 -7.51 -12.48 -19.62
N LYS A 80 -6.50 -12.18 -18.80
CA LYS A 80 -5.15 -11.73 -19.19
C LYS A 80 -4.17 -11.95 -18.04
N LYS A 81 -2.91 -12.29 -18.35
CA LYS A 81 -1.84 -12.29 -17.34
C LYS A 81 -1.49 -10.84 -16.97
N ARG A 82 -1.93 -10.41 -15.79
CA ARG A 82 -1.69 -9.05 -15.25
C ARG A 82 -0.71 -9.13 -14.09
N PHE A 83 0.36 -8.34 -14.17
CA PHE A 83 1.31 -8.17 -13.08
C PHE A 83 1.75 -6.71 -13.03
N SER A 84 1.67 -6.11 -11.86
CA SER A 84 2.11 -4.75 -11.60
C SER A 84 2.99 -4.73 -10.36
N LYS A 85 4.12 -4.04 -10.43
CA LYS A 85 4.91 -3.75 -9.25
C LYS A 85 4.15 -2.75 -8.38
N TRP A 86 4.10 -3.01 -7.07
CA TRP A 86 3.51 -2.08 -6.13
C TRP A 86 4.33 -0.78 -6.12
N LEU A 87 3.67 0.33 -6.46
CA LEU A 87 4.25 1.66 -6.31
C LEU A 87 4.50 1.90 -4.81
N ARG A 88 5.76 2.09 -4.45
CA ARG A 88 6.16 2.51 -3.12
C ARG A 88 6.42 4.01 -3.18
N SER A 89 5.90 4.76 -2.21
CA SER A 89 6.30 6.17 -2.07
C SER A 89 7.80 6.21 -1.79
N SER A 90 8.52 7.08 -2.48
CA SER A 90 9.85 7.49 -2.02
C SER A 90 9.68 8.18 -0.66
N LYS A 91 10.47 7.78 0.33
CA LYS A 91 10.59 8.55 1.57
C LYS A 91 11.32 9.84 1.22
N ILE A 92 10.80 10.97 1.69
CA ILE A 92 11.48 12.27 1.56
C ILE A 92 12.40 12.39 2.75
N LYS A 93 13.71 12.41 2.49
CA LYS A 93 14.71 12.57 3.54
C LYS A 93 14.45 13.85 4.31
N ASN A 94 14.64 13.80 5.63
CA ASN A 94 14.58 14.94 6.54
C ASN A 94 13.20 15.61 6.74
N LEU A 95 12.13 15.08 6.15
CA LEU A 95 10.78 15.64 6.30
C LEU A 95 10.31 15.67 7.75
N GLU A 96 10.60 14.62 8.52
CA GLU A 96 10.19 14.54 9.92
C GLU A 96 10.89 15.58 10.80
N TYR A 97 12.18 15.86 10.55
CA TYR A 97 12.95 16.89 11.27
C TYR A 97 12.42 18.30 11.02
N VAL A 98 12.13 18.64 9.76
CA VAL A 98 11.58 19.96 9.40
C VAL A 98 10.19 20.15 10.01
N LYS A 99 9.37 19.11 10.03
CA LYS A 99 8.06 19.14 10.70
C LYS A 99 8.17 19.39 12.19
N GLU A 100 9.10 18.72 12.88
CA GLU A 100 9.28 18.86 14.32
C GLU A 100 9.81 20.25 14.70
N TYR A 101 10.80 20.75 13.96
CA TYR A 101 11.41 22.04 14.25
C TYR A 101 10.45 23.22 14.05
N TYR A 102 9.71 23.23 12.94
CA TYR A 102 8.83 24.34 12.59
C TYR A 102 7.36 24.13 12.98
N GLY A 103 6.97 22.94 13.45
CA GLY A 103 5.57 22.58 13.71
C GLY A 103 4.70 22.53 12.45
N TYR A 104 5.29 22.20 11.30
CA TYR A 104 4.62 22.24 10.00
C TYR A 104 3.80 20.98 9.68
N ASN A 105 2.75 21.16 8.87
CA ASN A 105 2.06 20.04 8.23
C ASN A 105 2.96 19.40 7.14
N ASN A 106 2.58 18.23 6.62
CA ASN A 106 3.40 17.51 5.61
C ASN A 106 3.64 18.31 4.32
N GLU A 107 2.70 19.14 3.88
CA GLU A 107 2.80 19.90 2.64
C GLU A 107 3.74 21.10 2.80
N LYS A 108 3.56 21.86 3.88
CA LYS A 108 4.43 22.97 4.26
C LYS A 108 5.85 22.50 4.53
N ALA A 109 6.03 21.33 5.14
CA ALA A 109 7.34 20.77 5.37
C ALA A 109 8.03 20.34 4.06
N ARG A 110 7.30 19.83 3.06
CA ARG A 110 7.87 19.58 1.73
C ARG A 110 8.36 20.88 1.08
N GLN A 111 7.53 21.92 1.09
CA GLN A 111 7.91 23.23 0.55
C GLN A 111 9.12 23.81 1.28
N ALA A 112 9.19 23.64 2.61
CA ALA A 112 10.33 24.11 3.38
C ALA A 112 11.63 23.36 3.04
N ILE A 113 11.58 22.04 2.80
CA ILE A 113 12.76 21.27 2.37
C ILE A 113 13.31 21.80 1.05
N ASP A 114 12.45 22.17 0.10
CA ASP A 114 12.87 22.69 -1.20
C ASP A 114 13.59 24.06 -1.08
N ILE A 115 13.38 24.78 0.02
CA ILE A 115 13.96 26.11 0.30
C ILE A 115 15.20 26.02 1.21
N LEU A 116 15.30 24.99 2.05
CA LEU A 116 16.35 24.83 3.05
C LEU A 116 17.63 24.27 2.43
N ASP A 117 18.74 24.95 2.65
CA ASP A 117 20.08 24.44 2.32
C ASP A 117 20.48 23.28 3.24
N ASP A 118 21.38 22.42 2.78
CA ASP A 118 21.86 21.25 3.54
C ASP A 118 22.44 21.62 4.92
N GLU A 119 23.15 22.75 5.01
CA GLU A 119 23.69 23.28 6.28
C GLU A 119 22.59 23.62 7.30
N LYS A 120 21.48 24.20 6.82
CA LYS A 120 20.33 24.57 7.66
C LYS A 120 19.61 23.30 8.14
N ILE A 121 19.52 22.28 7.30
CA ILE A 121 18.97 20.99 7.66
C ILE A 121 19.83 20.30 8.73
N GLU A 122 21.16 20.36 8.60
CA GLU A 122 22.06 19.81 9.62
C GLU A 122 21.96 20.56 10.94
N TYR A 123 21.84 21.89 10.90
CA TYR A 123 21.59 22.70 12.09
C TYR A 123 20.28 22.31 12.79
N ILE A 124 19.20 22.14 12.03
CA ILE A 124 17.91 21.66 12.55
C ILE A 124 18.07 20.29 13.21
N LYS A 125 18.77 19.35 12.55
CA LYS A 125 19.07 18.03 13.13
C LYS A 125 19.83 18.13 14.44
N ARG A 126 20.84 19.01 14.53
CA ARG A 126 21.60 19.23 15.76
C ARG A 126 20.73 19.79 16.90
N ILE A 127 19.80 20.70 16.61
CA ILE A 127 18.87 21.25 17.61
C ILE A 127 17.89 20.20 18.11
N ILE A 128 17.41 19.32 17.23
CA ILE A 128 16.46 18.27 17.58
C ILE A 128 17.18 17.15 18.35
N ASN A 129 18.41 16.81 17.96
CA ASN A 129 19.27 15.81 18.61
C ASN A 129 19.88 16.35 19.91
N ARG A 130 19.05 16.74 20.88
CA ARG A 130 19.50 17.06 22.24
C ARG A 130 19.75 15.75 22.98
N GLY A 131 21.02 15.42 23.23
CA GLY A 131 21.39 14.24 24.00
C GLY A 131 20.79 14.24 25.42
N GLY A 132 20.60 13.05 26.00
CA GLY A 132 20.06 12.81 27.35
C GLY A 132 19.02 11.70 27.41
N LYS A 133 18.52 11.35 28.62
CA LYS A 133 17.51 10.28 28.88
C LYS A 133 16.18 10.43 28.08
N TYR A 134 15.93 11.61 27.51
CA TYR A 134 14.76 11.94 26.68
C TYR A 134 15.12 12.35 25.24
N GLY A 135 16.39 12.21 24.82
CA GLY A 135 16.78 12.38 23.43
C GLY A 135 16.10 11.27 22.62
N ARG A 136 15.08 11.63 21.83
CA ARG A 136 14.27 10.65 21.09
C ARG A 136 15.14 9.98 20.02
N VAL A 137 15.68 8.83 20.36
CA VAL A 137 16.04 7.78 19.40
C VAL A 137 14.73 7.23 18.84
N GLY A 138 14.25 7.73 17.70
CA GLY A 138 12.98 7.20 17.18
C GLY A 138 12.42 7.81 15.91
N VAL A 139 13.10 8.75 15.28
CA VAL A 139 12.68 9.26 13.95
C VAL A 139 13.26 8.36 12.86
N ASP A 140 14.53 7.93 13.01
CA ASP A 140 15.24 7.11 12.01
C ASP A 140 15.08 5.58 12.19
N SER A 141 14.45 5.08 13.27
CA SER A 141 14.34 3.63 13.51
C SER A 141 13.24 2.93 12.70
N ARG A 142 12.51 3.66 11.85
CA ARG A 142 11.55 3.04 10.93
C ARG A 142 12.28 2.53 9.69
N LEU A 143 12.69 1.27 9.79
CA LEU A 143 13.16 0.42 8.69
C LEU A 143 12.41 0.76 7.39
N ASP A 144 13.15 0.90 6.29
CA ASP A 144 12.52 0.95 4.99
C ASP A 144 11.79 -0.37 4.69
N ALA A 145 11.04 -0.42 3.59
CA ALA A 145 10.32 -1.64 3.21
C ALA A 145 11.26 -2.78 2.72
N ARG A 146 12.58 -2.67 2.95
CA ARG A 146 13.63 -3.67 2.71
C ARG A 146 14.38 -4.06 3.99
N GLY A 147 14.14 -3.37 5.11
CA GLY A 147 14.82 -3.63 6.37
C GLY A 147 16.14 -2.86 6.55
N ASP A 148 16.39 -1.86 5.69
CA ASP A 148 17.56 -1.00 5.78
C ASP A 148 17.25 0.19 6.72
N VAL A 149 18.22 0.52 7.57
CA VAL A 149 18.24 1.74 8.39
C VAL A 149 18.86 2.83 7.52
N GLU A 150 18.19 4.00 7.42
CA GLU A 150 18.76 5.17 6.73
C GLU A 150 19.96 5.76 7.48
#